data_AF-A0A5E5BP82-F1
#
_entry.id   AF-A0A5E5BP82-F1
#
_cell.length_a   1.000
_cell.length_b   1.000
_cell.length_c   1.000
_cell.angle_alpha   90.00
_cell.angle_beta   90.00
_cell.angle_gamma   90.00
#
_symmetry.space_group_name_H-M   'P 1'
#
loop_
_entity.id
_entity.type
_entity.pdbx_description
1 polymer ?
#
loop_
_entity_poly.entity_id
_entity_poly.type
_entity_poly.pdbx_seq_one_letter_code
_entity_poly.pdbx_strand_id
1 'polypeptide(L)'
;MNSNISNSSIDKAPSAHRPRSPWKLRFFLDAEFSSFVETDRQLISIAIVAEDGREFYGEVNDFDAGRLSDFVRQTVVPQLGLFPGRAMTRAQLRAELFAWISSVPAKPRRPILSFDYEGDRVLLLELLCGPLPPFWRQENIRNRVDPARRAAYFQRNGGEHHALLDARANSEAFI
;
A
#
# COMPACT_ATOMS: atom_id res chain seq x y z
N MET A 1 52.90 20.62 9.29
CA MET A 1 52.62 19.26 8.79
C MET A 1 51.15 19.00 9.05
N ASN A 2 50.36 19.00 7.99
CA ASN A 2 48.91 18.86 8.01
C ASN A 2 48.54 17.38 8.19
N SER A 3 47.59 17.09 9.07
CA SER A 3 46.80 15.86 9.02
C SER A 3 45.31 16.23 9.08
N ASN A 4 44.71 16.22 7.90
CA ASN A 4 43.27 16.37 7.67
C ASN A 4 42.53 15.14 8.22
N ILE A 5 41.56 15.36 9.11
CA ILE A 5 40.48 14.40 9.35
C ILE A 5 39.20 15.07 8.85
N SER A 6 38.84 14.76 7.60
CA SER A 6 37.53 15.10 7.05
C SER A 6 36.53 14.03 7.44
N ASN A 7 35.81 14.24 8.54
CA ASN A 7 34.57 13.51 8.79
C ASN A 7 33.46 14.18 7.98
N SER A 8 33.28 13.74 6.72
CA SER A 8 32.07 14.03 5.98
C SER A 8 30.97 13.10 6.46
N SER A 9 30.18 13.57 7.43
CA SER A 9 28.82 13.06 7.63
C SER A 9 28.04 13.36 6.36
N ILE A 10 27.91 12.35 5.50
CA ILE A 10 26.96 12.43 4.38
C ILE A 10 25.60 12.17 5.00
N ASP A 11 24.88 13.26 5.26
CA ASP A 11 23.44 13.22 5.45
C ASP A 11 22.82 12.57 4.20
N LYS A 12 22.47 11.28 4.31
CA LYS A 12 21.61 10.62 3.31
C LYS A 12 20.24 11.26 3.43
N ALA A 13 19.99 12.25 2.58
CA ALA A 13 18.64 12.76 2.36
C ALA A 13 17.69 11.57 2.07
N PRO A 14 16.45 11.58 2.59
CA PRO A 14 15.49 10.56 2.25
C PRO A 14 15.33 10.53 0.72
N SER A 15 15.30 9.33 0.15
CA SER A 15 15.04 9.12 -1.28
C SER A 15 13.78 9.92 -1.64
N ALA A 16 13.97 11.05 -2.33
CA ALA A 16 12.86 11.89 -2.76
C ALA A 16 12.01 11.02 -3.68
N HIS A 17 10.80 10.69 -3.24
CA HIS A 17 9.82 9.91 -3.99
C HIS A 17 9.49 10.71 -5.26
N ARG A 18 10.29 10.48 -6.31
CA ARG A 18 10.15 11.13 -7.60
C ARG A 18 9.45 10.13 -8.52
N PRO A 19 8.34 10.55 -9.17
CA PRO A 19 7.69 9.71 -10.15
C PRO A 19 8.67 9.23 -11.22
N ARG A 20 8.67 7.92 -11.50
CA ARG A 20 9.55 7.32 -12.52
C ARG A 20 9.21 7.79 -13.94
N SER A 21 8.00 8.32 -14.14
CA SER A 21 7.51 8.82 -15.42
C SER A 21 7.05 10.29 -15.34
N PRO A 22 7.33 11.10 -16.37
CA PRO A 22 6.75 12.44 -16.46
C PRO A 22 5.25 12.44 -16.81
N TRP A 23 4.70 11.31 -17.29
CA TRP A 23 3.33 11.22 -17.80
C TRP A 23 2.42 10.30 -17.00
N LYS A 24 3.01 9.42 -16.19
CA LYS A 24 2.31 8.42 -15.36
C LYS A 24 2.66 8.66 -13.91
N LEU A 25 1.71 8.39 -13.04
CA LEU A 25 1.95 8.35 -11.61
C LEU A 25 1.35 7.06 -11.07
N ARG A 26 2.19 6.20 -10.48
CA ARG A 26 1.73 4.93 -9.92
C ARG A 26 1.29 5.07 -8.48
N PHE A 27 0.31 4.24 -8.16
CA PHE A 27 -0.33 4.09 -6.86
C PHE A 27 -0.32 2.61 -6.52
N PHE A 28 0.56 2.21 -5.61
CA PHE A 28 0.78 0.83 -5.21
C PHE A 28 -0.26 0.44 -4.17
N LEU A 29 -1.11 -0.51 -4.54
CA LEU A 29 -2.16 -1.08 -3.71
C LEU A 29 -1.62 -2.32 -3.00
N ASP A 30 -1.99 -2.45 -1.73
CA ASP A 30 -1.90 -3.70 -0.99
C ASP A 30 -3.09 -3.79 -0.01
N ALA A 31 -3.51 -5.00 0.33
CA ALA A 31 -4.62 -5.25 1.23
C ALA A 31 -4.40 -6.50 2.07
N GLU A 32 -4.82 -6.44 3.33
CA GLU A 32 -4.90 -7.61 4.20
C GLU A 32 -6.35 -8.07 4.30
N PHE A 33 -6.56 -9.39 4.31
CA PHE A 33 -7.90 -10.00 4.35
C PHE A 33 -7.92 -11.30 5.16
N SER A 34 -9.11 -11.70 5.60
CA SER A 34 -9.33 -12.79 6.58
C SER A 34 -8.91 -14.19 6.13
N SER A 35 -9.13 -14.53 4.86
CA SER A 35 -8.97 -15.89 4.34
C SER A 35 -8.92 -15.92 2.81
N PHE A 36 -8.20 -16.90 2.25
CA PHE A 36 -8.27 -17.22 0.83
C PHE A 36 -9.54 -18.00 0.45
N VAL A 37 -10.25 -18.59 1.43
CA VAL A 37 -11.55 -19.22 1.22
C VAL A 37 -12.57 -18.14 0.87
N GLU A 38 -13.16 -18.24 -0.33
CA GLU A 38 -14.03 -17.20 -0.92
C GLU A 38 -15.16 -16.76 0.02
N THR A 39 -15.83 -17.72 0.68
CA THR A 39 -16.96 -17.45 1.58
C THR A 39 -16.57 -16.70 2.85
N ASP A 40 -15.30 -16.83 3.26
CA ASP A 40 -14.78 -16.26 4.49
C ASP A 40 -13.96 -14.99 4.23
N ARG A 41 -13.69 -14.64 2.96
CA ARG A 41 -12.88 -13.49 2.58
C ARG A 41 -13.59 -12.18 2.89
N GLN A 42 -12.94 -11.37 3.71
CA GLN A 42 -13.34 -10.00 4.01
C GLN A 42 -12.08 -9.15 4.20
N LEU A 43 -12.18 -7.88 3.85
CA LEU A 43 -11.11 -6.92 4.01
C LEU A 43 -10.83 -6.65 5.49
N ILE A 44 -9.55 -6.59 5.87
CA ILE A 44 -9.07 -6.21 7.19
C ILE A 44 -8.41 -4.83 7.13
N SER A 45 -7.52 -4.60 6.17
CA SER A 45 -6.92 -3.28 5.96
C SER A 45 -6.55 -3.09 4.50
N ILE A 46 -6.43 -1.84 4.07
CA ILE A 46 -6.07 -1.47 2.70
C ILE A 46 -5.16 -0.27 2.69
N ALA A 47 -4.17 -0.28 1.81
CA ALA A 47 -3.27 0.85 1.61
C ALA A 47 -3.08 1.18 0.14
N ILE A 48 -2.85 2.47 -0.15
CA ILE A 48 -2.42 2.93 -1.46
C ILE A 48 -1.28 3.92 -1.27
N VAL A 49 -0.12 3.64 -1.86
CA VAL A 49 1.09 4.48 -1.78
C VAL A 49 1.44 5.00 -3.17
N ALA A 50 1.53 6.31 -3.34
CA ALA A 50 1.86 6.94 -4.61
C ALA A 50 3.36 7.16 -4.77
N GLU A 51 3.86 7.16 -6.01
CA GLU A 51 5.27 7.49 -6.30
C GLU A 51 5.65 8.93 -5.92
N ASP A 52 4.68 9.81 -5.66
CA ASP A 52 4.91 11.19 -5.21
C ASP A 52 4.79 11.36 -3.68
N GLY A 53 4.72 10.26 -2.94
CA GLY A 53 4.72 10.23 -1.48
C GLY A 53 3.34 10.39 -0.83
N ARG A 54 2.26 10.53 -1.62
CA ARG A 54 0.90 10.47 -1.06
C ARG A 54 0.57 9.06 -0.62
N GLU A 55 -0.09 8.95 0.52
CA GLU A 55 -0.48 7.67 1.08
C GLU A 55 -1.94 7.70 1.54
N PHE A 56 -2.59 6.55 1.43
CA PHE A 56 -3.83 6.22 2.09
C PHE A 56 -3.63 4.90 2.82
N TYR A 57 -4.16 4.79 4.03
CA TYR A 57 -4.20 3.55 4.79
C TYR A 57 -5.47 3.51 5.63
N GLY A 58 -6.12 2.38 5.79
CA GLY A 58 -7.23 2.26 6.72
C GLY A 58 -7.46 0.81 7.13
N GLU A 59 -7.94 0.64 8.37
CA GLU A 59 -8.22 -0.63 9.01
C GLU A 59 -9.73 -0.73 9.23
N VAL A 60 -10.32 -1.86 8.85
CA VAL A 60 -11.72 -2.20 9.13
C VAL A 60 -11.81 -2.61 10.60
N ASN A 61 -12.71 -2.02 11.39
CA ASN A 61 -12.89 -2.37 12.80
C ASN A 61 -14.16 -3.18 13.10
N ASP A 62 -14.97 -3.41 12.06
CA ASP A 62 -16.25 -4.14 12.11
C ASP A 62 -16.23 -5.42 11.25
N PHE A 63 -15.04 -6.02 11.03
CA PHE A 63 -14.91 -7.33 10.38
C PHE A 63 -15.29 -8.47 11.34
N ASP A 64 -15.77 -9.58 10.78
CA ASP A 64 -16.15 -10.78 11.53
C ASP A 64 -14.90 -11.57 11.98
N ALA A 65 -14.50 -11.42 13.23
CA ALA A 65 -13.35 -12.13 13.80
C ALA A 65 -13.49 -13.67 13.74
N GLY A 66 -14.68 -14.23 13.52
CA GLY A 66 -14.91 -15.66 13.34
C GLY A 66 -14.34 -16.22 12.02
N ARG A 67 -14.18 -15.37 11.00
CA ARG A 67 -13.72 -15.78 9.65
C ARG A 67 -12.22 -15.66 9.44
N LEU A 68 -11.48 -15.21 10.45
CA LEU A 68 -10.02 -15.09 10.34
C LEU A 68 -9.37 -16.48 10.32
N SER A 69 -8.52 -16.72 9.33
CA SER A 69 -7.60 -17.85 9.34
C SER A 69 -6.59 -17.74 10.50
N ASP A 70 -6.01 -18.87 10.90
CA ASP A 70 -5.00 -18.89 11.97
C ASP A 70 -3.79 -18.02 11.65
N PHE A 71 -3.36 -18.02 10.38
CA PHE A 71 -2.28 -17.15 9.92
C PHE A 71 -2.60 -15.67 10.14
N VAL A 72 -3.80 -15.23 9.76
CA VAL A 72 -4.22 -13.83 9.91
C VAL A 72 -4.29 -13.43 11.39
N ARG A 73 -4.80 -14.31 12.25
CA ARG A 73 -4.82 -14.06 13.71
C ARG A 73 -3.44 -13.89 14.31
N GLN A 74 -2.46 -14.65 13.83
CA GLN A 74 -1.11 -14.68 14.38
C GLN A 74 -0.19 -13.61 13.78
N THR A 75 -0.41 -13.23 12.52
CA THR A 75 0.54 -12.42 11.75
C THR A 75 -0.02 -11.04 11.43
N VAL A 76 -1.27 -10.92 11.01
CA VAL A 76 -1.87 -9.66 10.54
C VAL A 76 -2.49 -8.87 11.69
N VAL A 77 -3.35 -9.51 12.49
CA VAL A 77 -4.09 -8.84 13.57
C VAL A 77 -3.18 -8.13 14.58
N PRO A 78 -2.03 -8.70 15.02
CA PRO A 78 -1.13 -8.01 15.94
C PRO A 78 -0.49 -6.73 15.38
N GLN A 79 -0.57 -6.51 14.06
CA GLN A 79 -0.04 -5.33 13.40
C GLN A 79 -1.08 -4.22 13.23
N LEU A 80 -2.35 -4.46 13.56
CA LEU A 80 -3.38 -3.42 13.55
C LEU A 80 -3.13 -2.38 14.64
N GLY A 81 -3.48 -1.12 14.38
CA GLY A 81 -3.28 -0.02 15.30
C GLY A 81 -1.85 0.53 15.36
N LEU A 82 -0.92 -0.01 14.55
CA LEU A 82 0.43 0.58 14.39
C LEU A 82 0.38 2.03 13.88
N PHE A 83 -0.68 2.40 13.16
CA PHE A 83 -0.96 3.76 12.72
C PHE A 83 -2.22 4.30 13.41
N PRO A 84 -2.08 5.03 14.54
CA PRO A 84 -3.21 5.49 15.33
C PRO A 84 -4.25 6.29 14.52
N GLY A 85 -5.53 6.09 14.82
CA GLY A 85 -6.63 6.83 14.18
C GLY A 85 -6.98 6.37 12.77
N ARG A 86 -6.48 5.21 12.31
CA ARG A 86 -6.82 4.63 11.00
C ARG A 86 -7.83 3.46 11.06
N ALA A 87 -8.26 3.05 12.25
CA ALA A 87 -9.33 2.08 12.44
C ALA A 87 -10.71 2.74 12.32
N MET A 88 -11.57 2.18 11.46
CA MET A 88 -12.90 2.71 11.16
C MET A 88 -13.84 1.62 10.64
N THR A 89 -15.14 1.90 10.61
CA THR A 89 -16.11 0.95 10.02
C THR A 89 -15.85 0.78 8.52
N ARG A 90 -16.24 -0.36 7.95
CA ARG A 90 -16.15 -0.59 6.50
C ARG A 90 -16.85 0.49 5.69
N ALA A 91 -17.97 1.01 6.19
CA ALA A 91 -18.71 2.09 5.55
C ALA A 91 -17.94 3.42 5.53
N GLN A 92 -17.29 3.78 6.65
CA GLN A 92 -16.42 4.96 6.72
C GLN A 92 -15.18 4.79 5.83
N LEU A 93 -14.55 3.61 5.86
CA LEU A 93 -13.39 3.32 5.03
C LEU A 93 -13.71 3.48 3.54
N ARG A 94 -14.88 2.99 3.10
CA ARG A 94 -15.37 3.20 1.73
C ARG A 94 -15.47 4.69 1.39
N ALA A 95 -16.09 5.48 2.27
CA ALA A 95 -16.30 6.91 2.03
C ALA A 95 -14.96 7.66 1.95
N GLU A 96 -14.05 7.43 2.90
CA GLU A 96 -12.72 8.04 2.91
C GLU A 96 -11.89 7.65 1.68
N LEU A 97 -11.87 6.36 1.33
CA LEU A 97 -11.11 5.86 0.20
C LEU A 97 -11.65 6.41 -1.13
N PHE A 98 -12.97 6.44 -1.28
CA PHE A 98 -13.60 7.01 -2.48
C PHE A 98 -13.27 8.49 -2.63
N ALA A 99 -13.35 9.26 -1.54
CA ALA A 99 -12.97 10.67 -1.54
C ALA A 99 -11.49 10.85 -1.90
N TRP A 100 -10.60 10.04 -1.32
CA TRP A 100 -9.17 10.09 -1.60
C TRP A 100 -8.85 9.79 -3.06
N ILE A 101 -9.40 8.70 -3.62
CA ILE A 101 -9.22 8.32 -5.03
C ILE A 101 -9.77 9.41 -5.97
N SER A 102 -10.90 10.03 -5.61
CA SER A 102 -11.53 11.10 -6.39
C SER A 102 -10.75 12.41 -6.34
N SER A 103 -9.98 12.65 -5.28
CA SER A 103 -9.11 13.83 -5.16
C SER A 103 -7.87 13.77 -6.06
N VAL A 104 -7.53 12.58 -6.59
CA VAL A 104 -6.36 12.42 -7.46
C VAL A 104 -6.64 13.04 -8.84
N PRO A 105 -5.82 14.01 -9.28
CA PRO A 105 -6.07 14.69 -10.55
C PRO A 105 -5.72 13.78 -11.74
N ALA A 106 -6.50 13.89 -12.83
CA ALA A 106 -6.27 13.14 -14.06
C ALA A 106 -5.05 13.62 -14.87
N LYS A 107 -4.56 14.83 -14.59
CA LYS A 107 -3.44 15.53 -15.26
C LYS A 107 -2.60 16.28 -14.21
N PRO A 108 -1.31 16.57 -14.46
CA PRO A 108 -0.54 16.32 -15.69
C PRO A 108 -0.10 14.87 -15.84
N ARG A 109 0.00 14.13 -14.73
CA ARG A 109 0.35 12.70 -14.72
C ARG A 109 -0.91 11.87 -14.58
N ARG A 110 -1.05 10.89 -15.46
CA ARG A 110 -2.18 9.97 -15.42
C ARG A 110 -2.00 8.96 -14.28
N PRO A 111 -3.00 8.78 -13.39
CA PRO A 111 -2.91 7.82 -12.30
C PRO A 111 -3.04 6.37 -12.79
N ILE A 112 -2.18 5.51 -12.25
CA ILE A 112 -2.17 4.06 -12.50
C ILE A 112 -2.17 3.33 -11.18
N LEU A 113 -3.26 2.62 -10.88
CA LEU A 113 -3.31 1.68 -9.78
C LEU A 113 -2.46 0.46 -10.12
N SER A 114 -1.49 0.15 -9.27
CA SER A 114 -0.50 -0.91 -9.43
C SER A 114 -0.66 -1.91 -8.30
N PHE A 115 -0.85 -3.19 -8.61
CA PHE A 115 -1.09 -4.26 -7.63
C PHE A 115 -0.34 -5.52 -8.06
N ASP A 116 0.20 -6.28 -7.12
CA ASP A 116 0.92 -7.54 -7.38
C ASP A 116 0.04 -8.79 -7.19
N TYR A 117 -1.08 -8.65 -6.49
CA TYR A 117 -2.10 -9.68 -6.35
C TYR A 117 -3.50 -9.22 -6.80
N GLU A 118 -4.18 -10.08 -7.55
CA GLU A 118 -5.51 -9.76 -8.12
C GLU A 118 -6.58 -9.66 -7.03
N GLY A 119 -6.43 -10.39 -5.91
CA GLY A 119 -7.37 -10.34 -4.80
C GLY A 119 -7.48 -8.95 -4.17
N ASP A 120 -6.38 -8.22 -4.07
CA ASP A 120 -6.38 -6.85 -3.50
C ASP A 120 -7.17 -5.90 -4.37
N ARG A 121 -6.98 -6.02 -5.69
CA ARG A 121 -7.77 -5.27 -6.68
C ARG A 121 -9.25 -5.59 -6.55
N VAL A 122 -9.63 -6.87 -6.42
CA VAL A 122 -11.04 -7.26 -6.25
C VAL A 122 -11.60 -6.66 -4.95
N LEU A 123 -10.90 -6.80 -3.83
CA LEU A 123 -11.29 -6.25 -2.53
C LEU A 123 -11.47 -4.73 -2.56
N LEU A 124 -10.58 -4.02 -3.27
CA LEU A 124 -10.70 -2.59 -3.51
C LEU A 124 -12.01 -2.24 -4.23
N LEU A 125 -12.29 -2.90 -5.35
CA LEU A 125 -13.48 -2.61 -6.17
C LEU A 125 -14.78 -2.97 -5.43
N GLU A 126 -14.77 -4.06 -4.66
CA GLU A 126 -15.86 -4.44 -3.77
C GLU A 126 -16.11 -3.38 -2.69
N LEU A 127 -15.05 -2.89 -2.04
CA LEU A 127 -15.15 -1.82 -1.05
C LEU A 127 -15.74 -0.54 -1.66
N LEU A 128 -15.33 -0.17 -2.88
CA LEU A 128 -15.89 0.99 -3.58
C LEU A 128 -17.35 0.77 -4.03
N CYS A 129 -17.78 -0.49 -4.12
CA CYS A 129 -19.03 -0.92 -4.74
C CYS A 129 -19.14 -0.45 -6.20
N GLY A 130 -18.04 -0.51 -6.94
CA GLY A 130 -17.99 -0.02 -8.32
C GLY A 130 -16.57 0.11 -8.89
N PRO A 131 -16.45 0.54 -10.16
CA PRO A 131 -15.16 0.75 -10.79
C PRO A 131 -14.45 2.00 -10.22
N LEU A 132 -13.14 2.07 -10.42
CA LEU A 132 -12.38 3.31 -10.25
C LEU A 132 -12.90 4.42 -11.20
N PRO A 133 -12.62 5.70 -10.91
CA PRO A 133 -12.97 6.80 -11.82
C PRO A 133 -12.36 6.58 -13.23
N PRO A 134 -13.04 7.00 -14.32
CA PRO A 134 -12.72 6.56 -15.69
C PRO A 134 -11.29 6.80 -16.19
N PHE A 135 -10.58 7.79 -15.63
CA PHE A 135 -9.24 8.15 -16.06
C PHE A 135 -8.15 7.26 -15.46
N TRP A 136 -8.45 6.53 -14.38
CA TRP A 136 -7.53 5.58 -13.76
C TRP A 136 -7.22 4.42 -14.70
N ARG A 137 -5.92 4.09 -14.82
CA ARG A 137 -5.51 2.77 -15.33
C ARG A 137 -5.20 1.85 -14.17
N GLN A 138 -5.12 0.58 -14.52
CA GLN A 138 -4.82 -0.50 -13.59
C GLN A 138 -3.74 -1.35 -14.26
N GLU A 139 -2.75 -1.79 -13.50
CA GLU A 139 -1.71 -2.69 -13.99
C GLU A 139 -1.31 -3.71 -12.92
N ASN A 140 -1.19 -4.97 -13.32
CA ASN A 140 -0.58 -5.99 -12.48
C ASN A 140 0.94 -5.83 -12.54
N ILE A 141 1.60 -5.75 -11.39
CA ILE A 141 3.04 -5.53 -11.25
C ILE A 141 3.77 -6.73 -10.68
N ARG A 142 3.13 -7.90 -10.51
CA ARG A 142 3.72 -9.10 -9.88
C ARG A 142 5.11 -9.46 -10.42
N ASN A 143 5.28 -9.35 -11.74
CA ASN A 143 6.54 -9.68 -12.42
C ASN A 143 7.47 -8.46 -12.60
N ARG A 144 7.17 -7.33 -11.95
CA ARG A 144 7.88 -6.05 -12.01
C ARG A 144 8.26 -5.54 -10.61
N VAL A 145 8.21 -6.42 -9.62
CA VAL A 145 8.68 -6.16 -8.27
C VAL A 145 10.01 -6.91 -8.08
N ASP A 146 11.09 -6.18 -7.85
CA ASP A 146 12.41 -6.76 -7.58
C ASP A 146 12.42 -7.43 -6.19
N PRO A 147 12.56 -8.77 -6.11
CA PRO A 147 12.47 -9.48 -4.84
C PRO A 147 13.59 -9.09 -3.86
N ALA A 148 14.78 -8.76 -4.35
CA ALA A 148 15.91 -8.38 -3.50
C ALA A 148 15.67 -6.99 -2.89
N ARG A 149 15.10 -6.05 -3.64
CA ARG A 149 14.72 -4.73 -3.10
C ARG A 149 13.59 -4.84 -2.09
N ARG A 150 12.58 -5.67 -2.35
CA ARG A 150 11.46 -5.90 -1.42
C ARG A 150 11.95 -6.54 -0.13
N ALA A 151 12.80 -7.57 -0.21
CA ALA A 151 13.43 -8.17 0.97
C ALA A 151 14.29 -7.16 1.75
N ALA A 152 15.09 -6.34 1.06
CA ALA A 152 15.89 -5.31 1.70
C ALA A 152 15.04 -4.23 2.39
N TYR A 153 13.85 -3.90 1.86
CA TYR A 153 12.89 -3.02 2.53
C TYR A 153 12.44 -3.61 3.87
N PHE A 154 11.99 -4.87 3.88
CA PHE A 154 11.50 -5.51 5.11
C PHE A 154 12.61 -5.76 6.14
N GLN A 155 13.85 -6.03 5.71
CA GLN A 155 14.99 -6.11 6.63
C GLN A 155 15.24 -4.80 7.39
N ARG A 156 14.93 -3.64 6.77
CA ARG A 156 15.15 -2.33 7.39
C ARG A 156 13.94 -1.84 8.19
N ASN A 157 12.73 -2.13 7.72
CA ASN A 157 11.50 -1.53 8.25
C ASN A 157 10.62 -2.52 9.03
N GLY A 158 10.79 -3.83 8.81
CA GLY A 158 9.89 -4.86 9.31
C GLY A 158 8.47 -4.76 8.73
N GLY A 159 7.55 -5.47 9.38
CA GLY A 159 6.10 -5.37 9.15
C GLY A 159 5.62 -5.89 7.80
N GLU A 160 6.22 -7.00 7.33
CA GLU A 160 5.60 -7.81 6.27
C GLU A 160 4.22 -8.27 6.75
N HIS A 161 3.23 -8.31 5.85
CA HIS A 161 1.82 -8.55 6.16
C HIS A 161 1.12 -7.39 6.89
N HIS A 162 1.57 -6.16 6.59
CA HIS A 162 0.86 -4.94 6.95
C HIS A 162 0.67 -4.10 5.69
N ALA A 163 -0.59 -3.87 5.29
CA ALA A 163 -0.93 -3.29 3.98
C ALA A 163 -0.12 -2.02 3.61
N LEU A 164 0.06 -1.07 4.53
CA LEU A 164 0.85 0.14 4.23
C LEU A 164 2.33 -0.15 3.98
N LEU A 165 2.91 -1.08 4.73
CA LEU A 165 4.33 -1.40 4.63
C LEU A 165 4.59 -2.25 3.38
N ASP A 166 3.69 -3.15 3.04
CA ASP A 166 3.74 -3.93 1.80
C ASP A 166 3.55 -3.02 0.57
N ALA A 167 2.61 -2.07 0.60
CA ALA A 167 2.43 -1.08 -0.47
C ALA A 167 3.68 -0.19 -0.66
N ARG A 168 4.33 0.24 0.43
CA ARG A 168 5.61 0.97 0.40
C ARG A 168 6.73 0.10 -0.18
N ALA A 169 6.81 -1.16 0.25
CA ALA A 169 7.80 -2.13 -0.24
C ALA A 169 7.63 -2.33 -1.76
N ASN A 170 6.40 -2.48 -2.24
CA ASN A 170 6.07 -2.58 -3.66
C ASN A 170 6.46 -1.31 -4.43
N SER A 171 6.22 -0.13 -3.86
CA SER A 171 6.63 1.16 -4.46
C SER A 171 8.15 1.28 -4.60
N GLU A 172 8.91 0.85 -3.60
CA GLU A 172 10.38 0.90 -3.61
C GLU A 172 10.97 -0.17 -4.55
N ALA A 173 10.40 -1.38 -4.56
CA ALA A 173 10.90 -2.52 -5.30
C ALA A 173 10.47 -2.54 -6.78
N PHE A 174 9.55 -1.68 -7.20
CA PHE A 174 9.07 -1.64 -8.59
C PHE A 174 10.17 -1.24 -9.60
N ILE A 175 10.28 -2.01 -10.69
CA ILE A 175 11.25 -1.86 -11.78
C ILE A 175 10.61 -1.66 -13.16
#